data_AF-A0A2V7VNV0-F1
#
_entry.id   AF-A0A2V7VNV0-F1
#
_cell.length_a   1.000
_cell.length_b   1.000
_cell.length_c   1.000
_cell.angle_alpha   90.00
_cell.angle_beta   90.00
_cell.angle_gamma   90.00
#
_symmetry.space_group_name_H-M   'P 1'
#
loop_
_entity.id
_entity.type
_entity.pdbx_description
1 polymer ?
#
loop_
_entity_poly.entity_id
_entity_poly.type
_entity_poly.pdbx_seq_one_letter_code
_entity_poly.pdbx_strand_id
1 'polypeptide(L)' 'MKAWSREELRRIAEADDLHVSPFREHGLTYGTPTWIWSVAVDDALYVRAYNGHNSRWYQAA' A
#
# COMPACT_ATOMS: atom_id res chain seq x y z
N MET A 1 -13.23 0.79 10.09
CA MET A 1 -12.61 0.95 8.76
C MET A 1 -13.72 1.06 7.73
N LYS A 2 -13.65 2.04 6.82
CA LYS A 2 -14.57 2.14 5.69
C LYS A 2 -13.94 1.36 4.53
N ALA A 3 -14.62 0.34 4.03
CA ALA A 3 -14.17 -0.36 2.83
C ALA A 3 -14.20 0.61 1.64
N TRP A 4 -13.20 0.50 0.76
CA TRP A 4 -13.20 1.24 -0.50
C TRP A 4 -14.32 0.74 -1.41
N SER A 5 -14.87 1.64 -2.22
CA SER A 5 -15.81 1.28 -3.27
C SER A 5 -15.09 0.62 -4.44
N ARG A 6 -15.83 -0.16 -5.24
CA ARG A 6 -15.31 -0.76 -6.48
C ARG A 6 -14.75 0.26 -7.46
N GLU A 7 -15.35 1.44 -7.56
CA GLU A 7 -14.85 2.48 -8.46
C GLU A 7 -13.56 3.14 -7.93
N GLU A 8 -13.39 3.24 -6.61
CA GLU A 8 -12.11 3.65 -6.04
C GLU A 8 -11.02 2.62 -6.32
N LEU A 9 -11.30 1.32 -6.10
CA LEU A 9 -10.36 0.24 -6.42
C LEU A 9 -9.99 0.21 -7.90
N ARG A 10 -10.96 0.38 -8.81
CA ARG A 10 -10.72 0.44 -10.26
C ARG A 10 -9.80 1.60 -10.63
N ARG A 11 -10.07 2.80 -10.13
CA ARG A 11 -9.23 3.98 -10.39
C ARG A 11 -7.81 3.82 -9.86
N ILE A 12 -7.63 3.18 -8.71
CA ILE A 12 -6.30 2.88 -8.16
C ILE A 12 -5.57 1.88 -9.05
N ALA A 13 -6.24 0.80 -9.46
CA ALA A 13 -5.65 -0.23 -10.31
C ALA A 13 -5.25 0.30 -11.70
N GLU A 14 -6.06 1.19 -12.29
CA GLU A 14 -5.78 1.79 -13.60
C GLU A 14 -4.62 2.80 -13.56
N ALA A 15 -4.38 3.44 -12.40
CA ALA A 15 -3.29 4.41 -12.26
C ALA A 15 -1.90 3.76 -12.23
N ASP A 16 -1.78 2.52 -11.73
CA ASP A 16 -0.53 1.76 -11.58
C ASP A 16 0.61 2.55 -10.88
N ASP A 17 0.24 3.50 -10.01
CA ASP A 17 1.15 4.47 -9.37
C ASP A 17 1.03 4.46 -7.84
N LEU A 18 0.86 3.27 -7.25
CA LEU A 18 0.61 3.17 -5.82
C LEU A 18 1.89 3.44 -5.02
N HIS A 19 1.78 4.32 -4.03
CA HIS A 19 2.83 4.61 -3.07
C HIS A 19 2.38 4.27 -1.66
N VAL A 20 3.21 3.55 -0.92
CA VAL A 20 2.97 3.23 0.50
C VAL A 20 3.94 3.99 1.38
N SER A 21 3.42 4.49 2.50
CA SER A 21 4.22 5.13 3.54
C SER A 21 3.63 4.83 4.90
N PRO A 22 3.93 3.67 5.52
CA PRO A 22 3.46 3.38 6.87
C PRO A 22 4.12 4.31 7.88
N PHE A 23 3.54 4.39 9.08
CA PHE A 23 4.19 5.07 10.18
C PHE A 23 5.52 4.40 10.52
N ARG A 24 6.50 5.20 10.97
CA ARG A 24 7.69 4.65 11.63
C ARG A 24 7.31 4.06 12.98
N GLU A 25 8.23 3.33 13.60
CA GLU A 25 8.05 2.68 14.93
C GLU A 25 7.45 3.62 15.99
N HIS A 26 7.76 4.91 15.95
CA HIS A 26 7.24 5.90 16.89
C HIS A 26 5.80 6.36 16.63
N GLY A 27 5.15 5.96 15.52
CA GLY A 27 3.77 6.31 15.19
C GLY A 27 3.51 7.77 14.82
N LEU A 28 4.53 8.64 14.89
CA LEU A 28 4.38 10.10 14.71
C LEU A 28 4.61 10.57 13.28
N THR A 29 5.49 9.90 12.55
CA THR A 29 5.90 10.31 11.20
C THR A 29 5.80 9.15 10.24
N TYR A 30 5.31 9.43 9.04
CA TYR A 30 5.35 8.49 7.93
C TYR A 30 6.78 8.24 7.44
N GLY A 31 6.98 7.07 6.82
CA GLY A 31 8.19 6.75 6.08
C GLY A 31 8.36 7.61 4.82
N THR A 32 9.38 7.28 4.03
CA THR A 32 9.48 7.81 2.66
C THR A 32 8.46 7.07 1.80
N PRO A 33 7.59 7.78 1.04
CA PRO A 33 6.70 7.15 0.08
C PRO A 33 7.50 6.22 -0.83
N THR A 34 7.10 4.96 -0.87
CA THR A 34 7.76 3.92 -1.66
C THR A 34 6.78 3.44 -2.71
N TRP A 35 7.16 3.55 -3.98
CA TRP A 35 6.40 2.98 -5.07
C TRP A 35 6.29 1.46 -4.90
N ILE A 36 5.08 0.92 -5.09
CA ILE A 36 4.80 -0.48 -4.84
C ILE A 36 3.88 -1.06 -5.90
N TRP A 37 4.17 -2.30 -6.25
CA TRP A 37 3.27 -3.09 -7.08
C TRP A 37 1.98 -3.40 -6.32
N SER A 38 0.86 -3.19 -6.99
CA SER A 38 -0.47 -3.46 -6.46
C SER A 38 -1.31 -4.28 -7.44
N VAL A 39 -2.26 -5.06 -6.91
CA VAL A 39 -3.26 -5.77 -7.70
C VAL A 39 -4.61 -5.65 -7.01
N ALA A 40 -5.65 -5.31 -7.78
CA ALA A 40 -7.02 -5.37 -7.30
C ALA A 40 -7.59 -6.76 -7.61
N VAL A 41 -8.09 -7.45 -6.58
CA VAL A 41 -8.77 -8.74 -6.71
C VAL A 41 -10.06 -8.67 -5.90
N ASP A 42 -11.19 -8.95 -6.56
CA ASP A 42 -12.53 -8.73 -6.03
C ASP A 42 -12.70 -7.31 -5.48
N ASP A 43 -13.16 -7.17 -4.23
CA ASP A 43 -13.36 -5.90 -3.54
C ASP A 43 -12.15 -5.52 -2.64
N ALA A 44 -10.94 -5.95 -2.99
CA ALA A 44 -9.72 -5.68 -2.21
C ALA A 44 -8.50 -5.33 -3.07
N LEU A 45 -7.55 -4.58 -2.46
CA LEU A 45 -6.25 -4.24 -3.04
C LEU A 45 -5.16 -4.97 -2.28
N TYR A 46 -4.28 -5.64 -3.01
CA TYR A 46 -3.12 -6.33 -2.47
C TYR A 46 -1.85 -5.64 -2.95
N VAL A 47 -0.85 -5.57 -2.08
CA VAL A 47 0.47 -5.01 -2.40
C VAL A 47 1.56 -5.99 -2.04
N ARG A 48 2.69 -5.94 -2.74
CA ARG A 48 3.84 -6.82 -2.48
C ARG A 48 5.10 -6.03 -2.22
N ALA A 49 5.73 -6.25 -1.06
CA ALA A 49 7.07 -5.75 -0.77
C ALA A 49 8.09 -6.26 -1.80
N TYR A 50 8.74 -5.33 -2.50
CA TYR A 50 9.81 -5.67 -3.46
C TYR A 50 10.95 -6.45 -2.78
N ASN A 51 11.40 -6.00 -1.61
CA ASN A 51 12.43 -6.68 -0.80
C ASN A 51 11.86 -7.74 0.16
N GLY A 52 10.61 -8.17 -0.04
CA GLY A 52 9.92 -9.10 0.84
C GLY A 52 9.79 -8.60 2.28
N HIS A 53 9.73 -9.53 3.24
CA HIS A 53 9.49 -9.23 4.66
C HIS A 53 10.63 -8.47 5.35
N ASN A 54 11.80 -8.36 4.71
CA ASN A 54 12.92 -7.57 5.21
C ASN A 54 12.80 -6.07 4.89
N SER A 55 11.77 -5.68 4.14
CA SER A 55 11.50 -4.27 3.85
C SER A 55 11.13 -3.52 5.12
N ARG A 56 11.76 -2.36 5.35
CA ARG A 56 11.46 -1.49 6.50
C ARG A 56 9.99 -1.06 6.56
N TRP A 57 9.35 -0.86 5.41
CA TRP A 57 7.94 -0.51 5.39
C TRP A 57 7.08 -1.73 5.78
N TYR A 58 7.45 -2.93 5.33
CA TYR A 58 6.68 -4.15 5.59
C TYR A 58 6.73 -4.51 7.08
N GLN A 59 7.87 -4.28 7.73
CA GLN A 59 8.03 -4.51 9.17
C GLN A 59 7.29 -3.48 10.04
N ALA A 60 6.92 -2.33 9.48
CA ALA A 60 6.28 -1.25 10.21
C ALA A 60 4.75 -1.23 10.06
N ALA A 61 4.19 -2.05 9.16
CA ALA A 61 2.76 -2.17 8.89
C ALA A 61 2.15 -3.33 9.68
#